data_AF-A0A0A9VSB2-F1
#
_entry.id   AF-A0A0A9VSB2-F1
#
_cell.length_a   1.000
_cell.length_b   1.000
_cell.length_c   1.000
_cell.angle_alpha   90.00
_cell.angle_beta   90.00
_cell.angle_gamma   90.00
#
_symmetry.space_group_name_H-M   'P 1'
#
loop_
_entity.id
_entity.type
_entity.pdbx_description
1 polymer ?
#
loop_
_entity_poly.entity_id
_entity_poly.type
_entity_poly.pdbx_seq_one_letter_code
_entity_poly.pdbx_strand_id
1 'polypeptide(L)'
;AKVKDYIENIRQLTGHDGELYAVYMGDANVDISENCSNEVEKTEYLSMLAESGFVSCINGFTRVKDEAKSCLDHIFLRTREKRDFEAHSAIWKSDVTDHFSPLLCIPIKNCRNNSVQINGSELFKVLLDYDRLCSDLSKESWSVVLEAEDVDVCALLFENTLQQYIKNSSTIKKLSHKQTALKVWMTPGLLNSVRKKEKLSLKFRNNPNNQVIKNKYFKYK
;
A
#
# COMPACT_ATOMS: atom_id res chain seq x y z
N ALA A 1 0.03 -32.61 14.01
CA ALA A 1 -0.90 -32.03 15.00
C ALA A 1 -1.40 -30.67 14.51
N LYS A 2 -0.57 -29.61 14.49
CA LYS A 2 -0.98 -28.24 14.12
C LYS A 2 -1.62 -28.06 12.73
N VAL A 3 -1.13 -28.75 11.69
CA VAL A 3 -1.69 -28.63 10.33
C VAL A 3 -3.03 -29.34 10.19
N LYS A 4 -3.24 -30.46 10.90
CA LYS A 4 -4.54 -31.16 10.91
C LYS A 4 -5.61 -30.36 11.65
N ASP A 5 -5.26 -29.73 12.77
CA ASP A 5 -6.17 -28.82 13.48
C ASP A 5 -6.47 -27.58 12.62
N TYR A 6 -5.49 -27.07 11.86
CA TYR A 6 -5.66 -25.98 10.91
C TYR A 6 -6.58 -26.34 9.73
N ILE A 7 -6.38 -27.53 9.14
CA ILE A 7 -7.21 -28.12 8.08
C ILE A 7 -8.64 -28.31 8.58
N GLU A 8 -8.83 -28.85 9.78
CA GLU A 8 -10.16 -29.05 10.36
C GLU A 8 -10.86 -27.72 10.67
N ASN A 9 -10.13 -26.71 11.14
CA ASN A 9 -10.66 -25.36 11.30
C ASN A 9 -11.06 -24.74 9.96
N ILE A 10 -10.27 -24.94 8.89
CA ILE A 10 -10.65 -24.51 7.54
C ILE A 10 -11.91 -25.24 7.09
N ARG A 11 -12.03 -26.55 7.32
CA ARG A 11 -13.24 -27.33 6.99
C ARG A 11 -14.47 -26.79 7.72
N GLN A 12 -14.35 -26.43 8.99
CA GLN A 12 -15.46 -25.83 9.74
C GLN A 12 -15.83 -24.44 9.19
N LEU A 13 -14.83 -23.63 8.82
CA LEU A 13 -15.03 -22.29 8.24
C LEU A 13 -15.54 -22.30 6.80
N THR A 14 -15.25 -23.37 6.04
CA THR A 14 -15.61 -23.48 4.62
C THR A 14 -16.83 -24.37 4.37
N GLY A 15 -17.16 -25.23 5.33
CA GLY A 15 -18.30 -26.15 5.33
C GLY A 15 -19.59 -25.59 5.93
N HIS A 16 -19.49 -24.53 6.74
CA HIS A 16 -20.64 -23.70 7.11
C HIS A 16 -20.76 -22.51 6.16
N ASP A 17 -22.01 -22.26 5.76
CA ASP A 17 -22.49 -21.11 5.01
C ASP A 17 -22.45 -21.21 3.48
N GLY A 18 -23.66 -21.09 2.92
CA GLY A 18 -23.97 -20.98 1.49
C GLY A 18 -23.48 -19.67 0.86
N GLU A 19 -22.27 -19.21 1.20
CA GLU A 19 -21.61 -18.13 0.49
C GLU A 19 -21.12 -18.59 -0.88
N LEU A 20 -21.70 -17.96 -1.91
CA LEU A 20 -21.54 -18.25 -3.34
C LEU A 20 -20.12 -17.99 -3.87
N TYR A 21 -19.32 -17.17 -3.17
CA TYR A 21 -17.96 -16.78 -3.55
C TYR A 21 -17.07 -16.68 -2.33
N ALA A 22 -15.89 -17.30 -2.36
CA ALA A 22 -14.93 -17.21 -1.27
C ALA A 22 -13.49 -17.12 -1.79
N VAL A 23 -12.67 -16.33 -1.11
CA VAL A 23 -11.22 -16.24 -1.33
C VAL A 23 -10.52 -16.74 -0.08
N TYR A 24 -9.65 -17.72 -0.27
CA TYR A 24 -8.71 -18.16 0.76
C TYR A 24 -7.30 -17.76 0.34
N MET A 25 -6.61 -17.00 1.19
CA MET A 25 -5.29 -16.45 0.88
C MET A 25 -4.44 -16.38 2.13
N GLY A 26 -3.18 -16.80 2.04
CA GLY A 26 -2.22 -16.69 3.14
C GLY A 26 -1.01 -17.60 2.99
N ASP A 27 -0.14 -17.55 3.98
CA ASP A 27 0.99 -18.47 4.17
C ASP A 27 0.52 -19.65 5.02
N ALA A 28 0.27 -20.79 4.37
CA ALA A 28 -0.17 -22.01 5.04
C ALA A 28 1.02 -22.83 5.59
N ASN A 29 2.26 -22.45 5.26
CA ASN A 29 3.46 -23.26 5.46
C ASN A 29 3.36 -24.69 4.89
N VAL A 30 2.50 -24.91 3.88
CA VAL A 30 2.39 -26.18 3.15
C VAL A 30 3.02 -25.98 1.78
N ASP A 31 4.00 -26.81 1.40
CA ASP A 31 4.61 -26.69 0.06
C ASP A 31 3.79 -27.45 -0.98
N ILE A 32 3.19 -26.72 -1.91
CA ILE A 32 2.41 -27.30 -3.02
C ILE A 32 3.22 -27.44 -4.32
N SER A 33 4.53 -27.21 -4.28
CA SER A 33 5.41 -27.36 -5.44
C SER A 33 5.50 -28.81 -5.94
N GLU A 34 5.91 -28.99 -7.22
CA GLU A 34 6.04 -30.32 -7.83
C GLU A 34 7.06 -31.23 -7.11
N ASN A 35 8.09 -30.65 -6.49
CA ASN A 35 9.19 -31.38 -5.83
C ASN A 35 9.13 -31.24 -4.30
N CYS A 36 7.93 -31.13 -3.73
CA CYS A 36 7.79 -30.96 -2.29
C CYS A 36 8.26 -32.23 -1.55
N SER A 37 8.84 -32.07 -0.36
CA SER A 37 9.31 -33.20 0.44
C SER A 37 8.17 -33.97 1.12
N ASN A 38 7.00 -33.35 1.28
CA ASN A 38 5.86 -33.91 2.02
C ASN A 38 4.61 -34.03 1.14
N GLU A 39 4.65 -34.95 0.17
CA GLU A 39 3.55 -35.19 -0.77
C GLU A 39 2.23 -35.61 -0.10
N VAL A 40 2.29 -36.27 1.07
CA VAL A 40 1.10 -36.67 1.82
C VAL A 40 0.35 -35.45 2.35
N GLU A 41 1.06 -34.51 2.97
CA GLU A 41 0.48 -33.28 3.51
C GLU A 41 -0.05 -32.37 2.41
N LYS A 42 0.71 -32.21 1.31
CA LYS A 42 0.26 -31.51 0.10
C LYS A 42 -1.03 -32.11 -0.46
N THR A 43 -1.09 -33.43 -0.58
CA THR A 43 -2.27 -34.12 -1.14
C THR A 43 -3.48 -33.96 -0.22
N GLU A 44 -3.33 -34.11 1.09
CA GLU A 44 -4.41 -33.92 2.06
C GLU A 44 -4.94 -32.47 2.03
N TYR A 45 -4.03 -31.49 2.01
CA TYR A 45 -4.36 -30.07 1.93
C TYR A 45 -5.10 -29.69 0.64
N LEU A 46 -4.59 -30.11 -0.52
CA LEU A 46 -5.21 -29.83 -1.82
C LEU A 46 -6.55 -30.55 -1.98
N SER A 47 -6.65 -31.79 -1.51
CA SER A 47 -7.90 -32.57 -1.59
C SER A 47 -9.00 -31.93 -0.74
N MET A 48 -8.68 -31.50 0.49
CA MET A 48 -9.63 -30.78 1.34
C MET A 48 -10.18 -29.51 0.67
N LEU A 49 -9.29 -28.68 0.11
CA LEU A 49 -9.70 -27.43 -0.54
C LEU A 49 -10.55 -27.71 -1.79
N ALA A 50 -10.19 -28.73 -2.56
CA ALA A 50 -10.97 -29.19 -3.71
C ALA A 50 -12.35 -29.72 -3.31
N GLU A 51 -12.44 -30.54 -2.25
CA GLU A 51 -13.71 -31.02 -1.66
C GLU A 51 -14.62 -29.84 -1.26
N SER A 52 -14.01 -28.75 -0.79
CA SER A 52 -14.71 -27.53 -0.36
C SER A 52 -15.04 -26.57 -1.52
N GLY A 53 -14.74 -26.96 -2.76
CA GLY A 53 -15.03 -26.19 -3.98
C GLY A 53 -14.01 -25.12 -4.34
N PHE A 54 -12.84 -25.10 -3.69
CA PHE A 54 -11.77 -24.13 -3.97
C PHE A 54 -10.86 -24.60 -5.11
N VAL A 55 -10.44 -23.65 -5.94
CA VAL A 55 -9.49 -23.86 -7.04
C VAL A 55 -8.25 -23.00 -6.78
N SER A 56 -7.06 -23.62 -6.88
CA SER A 56 -5.80 -22.88 -6.76
C SER A 56 -5.63 -21.88 -7.91
N CYS A 57 -5.32 -20.64 -7.56
CA CYS A 57 -5.04 -19.58 -8.52
C CYS A 57 -3.55 -19.43 -8.82
N ILE A 58 -2.66 -19.89 -7.94
CA ILE A 58 -1.20 -19.81 -8.13
C ILE A 58 -0.52 -21.09 -7.70
N ASN A 59 0.38 -21.61 -8.53
CA ASN A 59 1.17 -22.82 -8.24
C ASN A 59 2.68 -22.60 -8.48
N GLY A 60 3.10 -21.35 -8.66
CA GLY A 60 4.50 -21.00 -8.84
C GLY A 60 5.21 -20.76 -7.50
N PHE A 61 6.54 -20.78 -7.50
CA PHE A 61 7.33 -20.54 -6.29
C PHE A 61 7.04 -19.16 -5.69
N THR A 62 6.69 -19.15 -4.41
CA THR A 62 6.44 -17.93 -3.63
C THR A 62 7.54 -17.67 -2.62
N ARG A 63 8.43 -18.63 -2.36
CA ARG A 63 9.64 -18.42 -1.57
C ARG A 63 10.84 -18.95 -2.33
N VAL A 64 11.86 -18.10 -2.46
CA VAL A 64 13.10 -18.45 -3.16
C VAL A 64 14.26 -18.03 -2.30
N LYS A 65 15.01 -19.02 -1.81
CA LYS A 65 16.23 -18.82 -1.04
C LYS A 65 17.35 -19.61 -1.67
N ASP A 66 18.30 -18.89 -2.27
CA ASP A 66 19.40 -19.46 -3.03
C ASP A 66 18.90 -20.42 -4.14
N GLU A 67 19.12 -21.72 -3.98
CA GLU A 67 18.66 -22.77 -4.90
C GLU A 67 17.32 -23.41 -4.49
N ALA A 68 16.92 -23.23 -3.23
CA ALA A 68 15.68 -23.78 -2.71
C ALA A 68 14.48 -22.91 -3.14
N LYS A 69 13.46 -23.56 -3.70
CA LYS A 69 12.23 -22.91 -4.16
C LYS A 69 11.04 -23.68 -3.62
N SER A 70 10.12 -22.97 -2.99
CA SER A 70 8.88 -23.54 -2.47
C SER A 70 7.69 -22.64 -2.79
N CYS A 71 6.50 -23.24 -2.84
CA CYS A 71 5.23 -22.53 -2.98
C CYS A 71 4.51 -22.67 -1.63
N LEU A 72 4.60 -21.66 -0.76
CA LEU A 72 4.05 -21.68 0.60
C LEU A 72 2.90 -20.69 0.80
N ASP A 73 2.88 -19.64 -0.03
CA ASP A 73 1.83 -18.64 -0.04
C ASP A 73 0.82 -19.03 -1.11
N HIS A 74 -0.45 -19.11 -0.74
CA HIS A 74 -1.48 -19.63 -1.62
C HIS A 74 -2.59 -18.63 -1.83
N ILE A 75 -3.23 -18.74 -3.00
CA ILE A 75 -4.51 -18.10 -3.29
C ILE A 75 -5.41 -19.19 -3.85
N PHE A 76 -6.55 -19.37 -3.21
CA PHE A 76 -7.61 -20.28 -3.62
C PHE A 76 -8.91 -19.51 -3.76
N LEU A 77 -9.68 -19.84 -4.78
CA LEU A 77 -10.94 -19.18 -5.09
C LEU A 77 -12.05 -20.22 -5.25
N ARG A 78 -13.19 -19.98 -4.61
CA ARG A 78 -14.44 -20.71 -4.81
C ARG A 78 -15.40 -19.83 -5.59
N THR A 79 -15.84 -20.30 -6.76
CA THR A 79 -16.85 -19.60 -7.60
C THR A 79 -17.87 -20.59 -8.14
N ARG A 80 -19.03 -20.07 -8.55
CA ARG A 80 -20.15 -20.87 -9.09
C ARG A 80 -19.94 -21.28 -10.56
N GLU A 81 -19.39 -20.38 -11.39
CA GLU A 81 -19.00 -20.64 -12.78
C GLU A 81 -17.69 -19.93 -13.13
N LYS A 82 -16.82 -20.59 -13.91
CA LYS A 82 -15.58 -19.99 -14.45
C LYS A 82 -15.83 -18.75 -15.35
N ARG A 83 -17.06 -18.58 -15.85
CA ARG A 83 -17.43 -17.55 -16.85
C ARG A 83 -17.94 -16.25 -16.24
N ASP A 84 -18.37 -16.26 -14.97
CA ASP A 84 -18.98 -15.07 -14.35
C ASP A 84 -17.94 -14.12 -13.73
N PHE A 85 -16.73 -14.61 -13.51
CA PHE A 85 -15.71 -13.99 -12.67
C PHE A 85 -14.30 -14.15 -13.28
N GLU A 86 -13.83 -13.13 -13.99
CA GLU A 86 -12.48 -13.07 -14.55
C GLU A 86 -11.45 -12.72 -13.47
N ALA A 87 -11.20 -13.63 -12.54
CA ALA A 87 -10.09 -13.46 -11.61
C ALA A 87 -8.75 -13.70 -12.32
N HIS A 88 -7.82 -12.77 -12.16
CA HIS A 88 -6.44 -12.94 -12.60
C HIS A 88 -5.53 -13.05 -11.39
N SER A 89 -4.58 -13.97 -11.45
CA SER A 89 -3.59 -14.18 -10.41
C SER A 89 -2.18 -14.07 -10.97
N ALA A 90 -1.26 -13.60 -10.14
CA ALA A 90 0.15 -13.47 -10.52
C ALA A 90 1.05 -13.59 -9.29
N ILE A 91 2.32 -13.88 -9.51
CA ILE A 91 3.35 -13.83 -8.47
C ILE A 91 4.25 -12.64 -8.75
N TRP A 92 4.20 -11.65 -7.85
CA TRP A 92 5.06 -10.48 -7.94
C TRP A 92 6.44 -10.78 -7.36
N LYS A 93 7.40 -10.94 -8.27
CA LYS A 93 8.80 -11.19 -7.91
C LYS A 93 9.46 -9.89 -7.49
N SER A 94 9.59 -9.69 -6.18
CA SER A 94 10.36 -8.58 -5.60
C SER A 94 11.47 -9.10 -4.71
N ASP A 95 12.52 -8.31 -4.54
CA ASP A 95 13.60 -8.60 -3.61
C ASP A 95 13.40 -7.93 -2.24
N VAL A 96 12.17 -7.52 -1.90
CA VAL A 96 11.88 -6.84 -0.62
C VAL A 96 11.95 -7.83 0.55
N THR A 97 11.48 -9.06 0.35
CA THR A 97 11.49 -10.17 1.30
C THR A 97 11.99 -11.45 0.62
N ASP A 98 12.24 -12.52 1.38
CA ASP A 98 12.51 -13.85 0.84
C ASP A 98 11.25 -14.54 0.25
N HIS A 99 10.08 -13.94 0.49
CA HIS A 99 8.82 -14.27 -0.16
C HIS A 99 8.52 -13.33 -1.36
N PHE A 100 8.07 -13.92 -2.46
CA PHE A 100 7.38 -13.25 -3.56
C PHE A 100 5.90 -13.13 -3.23
N SER A 101 5.31 -11.97 -3.52
CA SER A 101 3.93 -11.69 -3.14
C SER A 101 2.94 -12.29 -4.15
N PRO A 102 2.02 -13.17 -3.71
CA PRO A 102 0.87 -13.54 -4.51
C PRO A 102 -0.04 -12.33 -4.73
N LEU A 103 -0.52 -12.16 -5.95
CA LEU A 103 -1.48 -11.13 -6.33
C LEU A 103 -2.75 -11.81 -6.84
N LEU A 104 -3.90 -11.32 -6.38
CA LEU A 104 -5.22 -11.63 -6.91
C LEU A 104 -5.86 -10.33 -7.39
N CYS A 105 -6.25 -10.29 -8.65
CA CYS A 105 -6.98 -9.21 -9.28
C CYS A 105 -8.39 -9.69 -9.57
N ILE A 106 -9.36 -9.05 -8.94
CA ILE A 106 -10.78 -9.31 -9.13
C ILE A 106 -11.37 -8.06 -9.81
N PRO A 107 -11.86 -8.16 -11.05
CA PRO A 107 -12.51 -7.06 -11.71
C PRO A 107 -13.84 -6.78 -11.02
N ILE A 108 -13.94 -5.59 -10.43
CA ILE A 108 -15.22 -5.10 -9.90
C ILE A 108 -16.02 -4.62 -11.11
N LYS A 109 -17.07 -5.35 -11.49
CA LYS A 109 -18.03 -4.89 -12.52
C LYS A 109 -18.67 -3.59 -12.02
N ASN A 110 -18.16 -2.46 -12.51
CA ASN A 110 -18.64 -1.08 -12.36
C ASN A 110 -19.75 -0.85 -11.33
N CYS A 111 -19.38 -0.68 -10.06
CA CYS A 111 -20.02 0.38 -9.30
C CYS A 111 -19.59 1.67 -10.02
N ARG A 112 -20.45 2.24 -10.88
CA ARG A 112 -20.28 3.59 -11.43
C ARG A 112 -20.30 4.58 -10.27
N ASN A 113 -19.23 4.65 -9.51
CA ASN A 113 -18.92 5.81 -8.71
C ASN A 113 -18.12 6.69 -9.63
N ASN A 114 -18.66 7.87 -9.91
CA ASN A 114 -17.97 8.99 -10.56
C ASN A 114 -16.49 8.91 -10.21
N SER A 115 -15.67 8.43 -11.14
CA SER A 115 -14.23 8.53 -10.99
C SER A 115 -13.98 10.03 -10.92
N VAL A 116 -13.82 10.54 -9.70
CA VAL A 116 -13.08 11.78 -9.49
C VAL A 116 -11.81 11.51 -10.25
N GLN A 117 -11.67 12.14 -11.43
CA GLN A 117 -10.40 12.20 -12.10
C GLN A 117 -9.47 12.78 -11.04
N ILE A 118 -8.64 11.94 -10.43
CA ILE A 118 -7.44 12.40 -9.75
C ILE A 118 -6.50 12.77 -10.91
N ASN A 119 -6.90 13.81 -11.67
CA ASN A 119 -5.97 14.63 -12.42
C ASN A 119 -4.95 15.02 -11.36
N GLY A 120 -3.73 14.50 -11.48
CA GLY A 120 -2.69 14.58 -10.45
C GLY A 120 -2.74 15.94 -9.80
N SER A 121 -3.33 15.99 -8.60
CA SER A 121 -3.72 17.25 -7.98
C SER A 121 -2.43 18.05 -7.87
N GLU A 122 -2.35 19.18 -8.55
CA GLU A 122 -1.19 20.04 -8.43
C GLU A 122 -1.04 20.35 -6.94
N LEU A 123 -0.05 19.74 -6.30
CA LEU A 123 0.11 19.88 -4.87
C LEU A 123 0.69 21.27 -4.63
N PHE A 124 -0.12 22.12 -4.04
CA PHE A 124 0.32 23.43 -3.62
C PHE A 124 0.77 23.39 -2.16
N LYS A 125 1.83 24.13 -1.85
CA LYS A 125 2.26 24.39 -0.48
C LYS A 125 1.99 25.86 -0.17
N VAL A 126 1.31 26.11 0.95
CA VAL A 126 1.20 27.45 1.53
C VAL A 126 2.51 27.76 2.24
N LEU A 127 3.12 28.89 1.90
CA LEU A 127 4.29 29.43 2.56
C LEU A 127 3.89 30.71 3.27
N LEU A 128 4.13 30.77 4.57
CA LEU A 128 3.86 31.94 5.39
C LEU A 128 5.14 32.77 5.52
N ASP A 129 5.04 34.06 5.18
CA ASP A 129 6.07 35.05 5.45
C ASP A 129 5.85 35.60 6.87
N TYR A 130 6.60 35.05 7.83
CA TYR A 130 6.48 35.42 9.24
C TYR A 130 6.95 36.85 9.51
N ASP A 131 7.96 37.34 8.79
CA ASP A 131 8.49 38.69 9.00
C ASP A 131 7.45 39.73 8.57
N ARG A 132 6.83 39.51 7.41
CA ARG A 132 5.72 40.33 6.94
C ARG A 132 4.52 40.25 7.88
N LEU A 133 4.13 39.04 8.30
CA LEU A 133 3.01 38.85 9.24
C LEU A 133 3.23 39.63 10.54
N CYS A 134 4.42 39.54 11.13
CA CYS A 134 4.78 40.27 12.34
C CYS A 134 4.78 41.80 12.11
N SER A 135 5.33 42.27 10.98
CA SER A 135 5.34 43.70 10.65
C SER A 135 3.93 44.27 10.47
N ASP A 136 3.03 43.50 9.87
CA ASP A 136 1.66 43.93 9.60
C ASP A 136 0.79 43.87 10.86
N LEU A 137 0.90 42.80 11.67
CA LEU A 137 0.18 42.67 12.95
C LEU A 137 0.61 43.71 14.00
N SER A 138 1.89 44.12 13.99
CA SER A 138 2.38 45.15 14.93
C SER A 138 1.80 46.55 14.68
N LYS A 139 1.19 46.78 13.51
CA LYS A 139 0.52 48.03 13.15
C LYS A 139 -1.00 47.98 13.34
N GLU A 140 -1.54 46.80 13.64
CA GLU A 140 -2.98 46.64 13.86
C GLU A 140 -3.38 47.30 15.18
N SER A 141 -4.46 48.07 15.16
CA SER A 141 -4.87 48.92 16.29
C SER A 141 -5.62 48.15 17.38
N TRP A 142 -6.16 46.96 17.06
CA TRP A 142 -6.92 46.07 17.97
C TRP A 142 -8.10 46.70 18.73
N SER A 143 -8.38 47.99 18.53
CA SER A 143 -9.43 48.75 19.23
C SER A 143 -10.79 48.10 19.07
N VAL A 144 -11.12 47.64 17.85
CA VAL A 144 -12.38 46.95 17.54
C VAL A 144 -12.57 45.67 18.35
N VAL A 145 -11.50 44.99 18.73
CA VAL A 145 -11.55 43.78 19.58
C VAL A 145 -11.66 44.15 21.06
N LEU A 146 -10.97 45.21 21.48
CA LEU A 146 -10.92 45.64 22.89
C LEU A 146 -12.15 46.43 23.33
N GLU A 147 -12.85 47.06 22.39
CA GLU A 147 -14.05 47.89 22.64
C GLU A 147 -15.36 47.09 22.52
N ALA A 148 -15.31 45.84 22.05
CA ALA A 148 -16.50 45.00 21.96
C ALA A 148 -16.93 44.50 23.36
N GLU A 149 -18.24 44.57 23.63
CA GLU A 149 -18.82 44.22 24.94
C GLU A 149 -19.07 42.72 25.11
N ASP A 150 -19.25 42.01 23.98
CA ASP A 150 -19.57 40.58 23.95
C ASP A 150 -18.31 39.75 23.65
N VAL A 151 -18.03 38.78 24.51
CA VAL A 151 -16.82 37.95 24.45
C VAL A 151 -16.76 37.10 23.16
N ASP A 152 -17.90 36.60 22.69
CA ASP A 152 -17.96 35.80 21.46
C ASP A 152 -17.68 36.70 20.24
N VAL A 153 -18.19 37.93 20.26
CA VAL A 153 -17.90 38.94 19.24
C VAL A 153 -16.42 39.31 19.24
N CYS A 154 -15.80 39.52 20.40
CA CYS A 154 -14.36 39.78 20.52
C CYS A 154 -13.53 38.64 19.93
N ALA A 155 -13.85 37.39 20.28
CA ALA A 155 -13.14 36.21 19.79
C ALA A 155 -13.23 36.09 18.27
N LEU A 156 -14.42 36.30 17.71
CA LEU A 156 -14.65 36.26 16.27
C LEU A 156 -13.89 37.37 15.52
N LEU A 157 -13.88 38.59 16.05
CA LEU A 157 -13.17 39.72 15.45
C LEU A 157 -11.65 39.52 15.48
N PHE A 158 -11.12 39.01 16.59
CA PHE A 158 -9.72 38.64 16.71
C PHE A 158 -9.33 37.56 15.71
N GLU A 159 -10.10 36.47 15.65
CA GLU A 159 -9.84 35.35 14.76
C GLU A 159 -9.87 35.79 13.29
N ASN A 160 -10.90 36.53 12.88
CA ASN A 160 -11.05 37.00 11.51
C ASN A 160 -9.90 37.91 11.09
N THR A 161 -9.53 38.86 11.95
CA THR A 161 -8.40 39.77 11.71
C THR A 161 -7.10 38.99 11.56
N LEU A 162 -6.83 38.06 12.48
CA LEU A 162 -5.63 37.23 12.43
C LEU A 162 -5.58 36.35 11.17
N GLN A 163 -6.70 35.69 10.81
CA GLN A 163 -6.79 34.87 9.61
C GLN A 163 -6.57 35.70 8.34
N GLN A 164 -7.07 36.94 8.28
CA GLN A 164 -6.86 37.85 7.17
C GLN A 164 -5.38 38.20 7.01
N TYR A 165 -4.68 38.53 8.10
CA TYR A 165 -3.25 38.79 8.07
C TYR A 165 -2.44 37.55 7.66
N ILE A 166 -2.76 36.37 8.20
CA ILE A 166 -2.13 35.10 7.79
C ILE A 166 -2.30 34.87 6.29
N LYS A 167 -3.51 35.09 5.76
CA LYS A 167 -3.80 34.94 4.33
C LYS A 167 -3.01 35.92 3.47
N ASN A 168 -2.92 37.18 3.87
CA ASN A 168 -2.20 38.23 3.14
C ASN A 168 -0.68 38.03 3.15
N SER A 169 -0.16 37.42 4.21
CA SER A 169 1.25 37.04 4.36
C SER A 169 1.56 35.64 3.84
N SER A 170 0.57 34.93 3.29
CA SER A 170 0.74 33.61 2.72
C SER A 170 0.89 33.66 1.19
N THR A 171 1.81 32.87 0.65
CA THR A 171 1.92 32.61 -0.79
C THR A 171 1.71 31.14 -1.10
N ILE A 172 1.00 30.87 -2.18
CA ILE A 172 0.77 29.52 -2.68
C ILE A 172 1.87 29.20 -3.69
N LYS A 173 2.71 28.19 -3.41
CA LYS A 173 3.70 27.69 -4.37
C LYS A 173 3.34 26.30 -4.85
N LYS A 174 3.39 26.12 -6.18
CA LYS A 174 3.29 24.81 -6.82
C LYS A 174 4.50 23.96 -6.46
N LEU A 175 4.26 22.76 -5.94
CA LEU A 175 5.34 21.81 -5.70
C LEU A 175 5.76 21.15 -7.01
N SER A 176 7.07 21.05 -7.22
CA SER A 176 7.60 20.24 -8.31
C SER A 176 7.36 18.75 -8.03
N HIS A 177 7.27 17.91 -9.08
CA HIS A 177 7.22 16.45 -8.92
C HIS A 177 8.37 15.88 -8.07
N LYS A 178 9.52 16.55 -8.05
CA LYS A 178 10.65 16.16 -7.19
C LYS A 178 10.38 16.41 -5.71
N GLN A 179 9.48 17.32 -5.36
CA GLN A 179 9.11 17.62 -3.97
C GLN A 179 7.78 17.00 -3.57
N THR A 180 6.98 16.56 -4.55
CA THR A 180 5.75 15.82 -4.32
C THR A 180 6.05 14.49 -3.62
N ALA A 181 5.56 14.38 -2.39
CA ALA A 181 5.52 13.13 -1.65
C ALA A 181 4.63 12.13 -2.40
N LEU A 182 5.09 10.89 -2.59
CA LEU A 182 4.32 9.85 -3.27
C LEU A 182 3.12 9.38 -2.44
N LYS A 183 3.17 9.58 -1.12
CA LYS A 183 2.15 9.21 -0.14
C LYS A 183 2.11 10.28 0.95
N VAL A 184 0.94 10.51 1.57
CA VAL A 184 0.69 11.58 2.55
C VAL A 184 1.64 11.53 3.76
N TRP A 185 2.01 10.32 4.20
CA TRP A 185 2.93 10.10 5.34
C TRP A 185 4.41 10.19 4.98
N MET A 186 4.76 10.36 3.70
CA MET A 186 6.15 10.26 3.24
C MET A 186 6.89 11.58 3.50
N THR A 187 7.89 11.53 4.39
CA THR A 187 8.78 12.66 4.62
C THR A 187 9.72 12.90 3.43
N PRO A 188 10.27 14.12 3.25
CA PRO A 188 11.27 14.38 2.22
C PRO A 188 12.50 13.45 2.31
N GLY A 189 12.91 13.08 3.53
CA GLY A 189 13.99 12.13 3.77
C GLY A 189 13.66 10.73 3.25
N LEU A 190 12.46 10.23 3.53
CA LEU A 190 11.99 8.95 3.01
C LEU A 190 11.89 8.95 1.48
N LEU A 191 11.35 10.02 0.89
CA LEU A 191 11.26 10.17 -0.56
C LEU A 191 12.64 10.14 -1.23
N ASN A 192 13.62 10.85 -0.66
CA ASN A 192 14.99 10.84 -1.13
C ASN A 192 15.61 9.44 -1.03
N SER A 193 15.34 8.73 0.06
CA SER A 193 15.85 7.38 0.26
C SER A 193 15.27 6.37 -0.74
N VAL A 194 13.96 6.43 -1.00
CA VAL A 194 13.29 5.60 -2.01
C VAL A 194 13.91 5.81 -3.38
N ARG A 195 14.02 7.06 -3.83
CA ARG A 195 14.60 7.39 -5.14
C ARG A 195 16.06 6.96 -5.27
N LYS A 196 16.84 7.08 -4.20
CA LYS A 196 18.23 6.63 -4.16
C LYS A 196 18.31 5.11 -4.31
N LYS A 197 17.43 4.36 -3.63
CA LYS A 197 17.33 2.90 -3.75
C LYS A 197 16.99 2.50 -5.18
N GLU A 198 15.96 3.09 -5.77
CA GLU A 198 15.52 2.82 -7.15
C GLU A 198 16.63 3.10 -8.16
N LYS A 199 17.32 4.23 -8.03
CA LYS A 199 18.45 4.58 -8.90
C LYS A 199 19.60 3.57 -8.79
N LEU A 200 19.90 3.08 -7.59
CA LEU A 200 20.93 2.04 -7.39
C LEU A 200 20.48 0.69 -7.96
N SER A 201 19.22 0.32 -7.76
CA SER A 201 18.63 -0.92 -8.30
C SER A 201 18.68 -0.93 -9.82
N LEU A 202 18.29 0.16 -10.47
CA LEU A 202 18.34 0.28 -11.93
C LEU A 202 19.78 0.18 -12.45
N LYS A 203 20.74 0.85 -11.79
CA LYS A 203 22.16 0.75 -12.16
C LYS A 203 22.69 -0.68 -12.03
N PHE A 204 22.31 -1.39 -10.98
CA PHE A 204 22.69 -2.78 -10.77
C PHE A 204 22.08 -3.70 -11.84
N ARG A 205 20.77 -3.57 -12.12
CA ARG A 205 20.10 -4.33 -13.18
C ARG A 205 20.73 -4.12 -14.56
N ASN A 206 21.14 -2.90 -14.86
CA ASN A 206 21.80 -2.58 -16.14
C ASN A 206 23.28 -3.01 -16.19
N ASN A 207 23.91 -3.29 -15.04
CA ASN A 207 25.33 -3.63 -14.95
C ASN A 207 25.57 -4.77 -13.94
N PRO A 208 25.00 -5.97 -14.18
CA PRO A 208 24.97 -7.05 -13.19
C PRO A 208 26.36 -7.55 -12.77
N ASN A 209 27.33 -7.48 -13.69
CA ASN A 209 28.71 -7.94 -13.45
C ASN A 209 29.60 -6.88 -12.75
N ASN A 210 29.09 -5.67 -12.52
CA ASN A 210 29.86 -4.61 -11.85
C ASN A 210 29.76 -4.76 -10.33
N GLN A 211 30.80 -5.38 -9.74
CA GLN A 211 30.84 -5.68 -8.31
C GLN A 211 30.77 -4.42 -7.42
N VAL A 212 31.28 -3.28 -7.89
CA VAL A 212 31.22 -2.01 -7.15
C VAL A 212 29.77 -1.52 -7.04
N ILE A 213 29.01 -1.57 -8.14
CA ILE A 213 27.59 -1.19 -8.16
C ILE A 213 26.76 -2.17 -7.32
N LYS A 214 27.06 -3.46 -7.42
CA LYS A 214 26.43 -4.52 -6.61
C LYS A 214 26.61 -4.25 -5.12
N ASN A 215 27.84 -4.10 -4.65
CA ASN A 215 28.13 -3.84 -3.23
C ASN A 215 27.47 -2.53 -2.75
N LYS A 216 27.44 -1.50 -3.59
CA LYS A 216 26.81 -0.22 -3.26
C LYS A 216 25.28 -0.32 -3.14
N TYR A 217 24.63 -1.13 -3.98
CA TYR A 217 23.19 -1.39 -3.88
C TYR A 217 22.87 -2.17 -2.60
N PHE A 218 23.55 -3.29 -2.35
CA PHE A 218 23.31 -4.13 -1.18
C PHE A 218 23.64 -3.45 0.15
N LYS A 219 24.62 -2.54 0.20
CA LYS A 219 24.89 -1.73 1.41
C LYS A 219 23.80 -0.70 1.71
N TYR A 220 23.06 -0.26 0.69
CA TYR A 220 22.03 0.76 0.83
C TYR A 220 20.63 0.17 1.07
N LYS A 221 20.44 -1.09 0.67
CA LYS A 221 19.26 -1.89 0.97
C LYS A 221 19.22 -2.24 2.45
#